data_AF-A0A0Q4KUY8-F1
#
_entry.id   AF-A0A0Q4KUY8-F1
#
_cell.length_a   1.000
_cell.length_b   1.000
_cell.length_c   1.000
_cell.angle_alpha   90.00
_cell.angle_beta   90.00
_cell.angle_gamma   90.00
#
_symmetry.space_group_name_H-M   'P 1'
#
loop_
_entity.id
_entity.type
_entity.pdbx_description
1 polymer ?
#
loop_
_entity_poly.entity_id
_entity_poly.type
_entity_poly.pdbx_seq_one_letter_code
_entity_poly.pdbx_strand_id
1 'polypeptide(L)'
;MRKVLILLPFAALGLSGCIAKTAVDLVTLPVRAAGQAADWATTSQDEADRNYGRRMRQAEAREGRERRDWQKRCRKDPQGCGSYDGYVAAQDGRVH
;
A
#
# COMPACT_ATOMS: atom_id res chain seq x y z
N MET A 1 -57.26 -26.14 6.85
CA MET A 1 -56.14 -27.06 6.52
C MET A 1 -55.54 -26.85 5.11
N ARG A 2 -56.32 -26.43 4.10
CA ARG A 2 -55.86 -26.26 2.71
C ARG A 2 -54.80 -25.15 2.46
N LYS A 3 -54.71 -24.13 3.35
CA LYS A 3 -53.70 -23.05 3.26
C LYS A 3 -52.28 -23.46 3.65
N VAL A 4 -52.13 -24.48 4.51
CA VAL A 4 -50.82 -24.99 4.97
C VAL A 4 -50.09 -25.76 3.86
N LEU A 5 -50.85 -26.45 3.00
CA LEU A 5 -50.31 -27.21 1.86
C LEU A 5 -49.70 -26.33 0.76
N ILE A 6 -50.08 -25.03 0.69
CA ILE A 6 -49.53 -24.09 -0.30
C ILE A 6 -48.28 -23.39 0.24
N LEU A 7 -48.16 -23.20 1.55
CA LEU A 7 -47.01 -22.54 2.18
C LEU A 7 -45.79 -23.47 2.36
N LEU A 8 -46.01 -24.78 2.44
CA LEU A 8 -44.97 -25.80 2.59
C LEU A 8 -43.93 -25.81 1.44
N PRO A 9 -44.32 -25.80 0.14
CA PRO A 9 -43.34 -25.75 -0.96
C PRO A 9 -42.58 -24.42 -1.01
N PHE A 10 -43.22 -23.29 -0.64
CA PHE A 10 -42.56 -22.00 -0.55
C PHE A 10 -41.51 -21.95 0.57
N ALA A 11 -41.81 -22.55 1.73
CA ALA A 11 -40.83 -22.71 2.80
C ALA A 11 -39.66 -23.62 2.38
N ALA A 12 -39.94 -24.73 1.69
CA ALA A 12 -38.91 -25.64 1.18
C ALA A 12 -38.01 -24.99 0.10
N LEU A 13 -38.58 -24.15 -0.79
CA LEU A 13 -37.85 -23.37 -1.79
C LEU A 13 -37.02 -22.24 -1.15
N GLY A 14 -37.53 -21.61 -0.08
CA GLY A 14 -36.79 -20.62 0.70
C GLY A 14 -35.58 -21.23 1.41
N LEU A 15 -35.75 -22.39 2.05
CA LEU A 15 -34.65 -23.12 2.69
C LEU A 15 -33.64 -23.67 1.66
N SER A 16 -34.08 -24.19 0.52
CA SER A 16 -33.17 -24.66 -0.53
C SER A 16 -32.37 -23.51 -1.14
N GLY A 17 -32.96 -22.32 -1.27
CA GLY A 17 -32.27 -21.09 -1.66
C GLY A 17 -31.17 -20.68 -0.68
N CYS A 18 -31.39 -20.84 0.63
CA CYS A 18 -30.37 -20.60 1.66
C CYS A 18 -29.20 -21.58 1.54
N ILE A 19 -29.48 -22.89 1.38
CA ILE A 19 -28.45 -23.94 1.28
C ILE A 19 -27.64 -23.78 -0.01
N ALA A 20 -28.30 -23.51 -1.14
CA ALA A 20 -27.64 -23.25 -2.41
C ALA A 20 -26.74 -22.02 -2.34
N LYS A 21 -27.19 -20.93 -1.69
CA LYS A 21 -26.39 -19.73 -1.49
C LYS A 21 -25.15 -20.01 -0.63
N THR A 22 -25.28 -20.75 0.47
CA THR A 22 -24.13 -21.13 1.31
C THR A 22 -23.14 -22.03 0.58
N ALA A 23 -23.59 -22.97 -0.25
CA ALA A 23 -22.70 -23.82 -1.03
C ALA A 23 -21.93 -23.00 -2.09
N VAL A 24 -22.62 -22.09 -2.77
CA VAL A 24 -21.99 -21.17 -3.75
C VAL A 24 -21.02 -20.22 -3.06
N ASP A 25 -21.39 -19.65 -1.90
CA ASP A 25 -20.52 -18.76 -1.14
C ASP A 25 -19.30 -19.53 -0.59
N LEU A 26 -19.41 -20.80 -0.19
CA LEU A 26 -18.27 -21.67 0.18
C LEU A 26 -17.31 -21.95 -0.97
N VAL A 27 -17.83 -22.22 -2.17
CA VAL A 27 -17.00 -22.48 -3.36
C VAL A 27 -16.34 -21.20 -3.88
N THR A 28 -17.01 -20.06 -3.74
CA THR A 28 -16.49 -18.76 -4.20
C THR A 28 -15.67 -18.01 -3.14
N LEU A 29 -15.76 -18.42 -1.86
CA LEU A 29 -14.99 -17.85 -0.75
C LEU A 29 -13.48 -17.85 -1.01
N PRO A 30 -12.85 -18.95 -1.45
CA PRO A 30 -11.42 -18.97 -1.76
C PRO A 30 -11.05 -18.01 -2.89
N VAL A 31 -11.85 -17.94 -3.95
CA VAL A 31 -11.60 -17.05 -5.11
C VAL A 31 -11.72 -15.59 -4.69
N ARG A 32 -12.73 -15.25 -3.88
CA ARG A 32 -12.91 -13.90 -3.34
C ARG A 32 -11.79 -13.52 -2.37
N ALA A 33 -11.39 -14.44 -1.49
CA ALA A 33 -10.28 -14.23 -0.55
C ALA A 33 -8.93 -14.06 -1.27
N ALA A 34 -8.66 -14.88 -2.29
CA ALA A 34 -7.47 -14.75 -3.12
C ALA A 34 -7.46 -13.45 -3.92
N GLY A 35 -8.61 -13.04 -4.49
CA GLY A 35 -8.75 -11.75 -5.19
C GLY A 35 -8.49 -10.57 -4.25
N GLN A 36 -9.09 -10.56 -3.06
CA GLN A 36 -8.84 -9.52 -2.06
C GLN A 36 -7.38 -9.49 -1.60
N ALA A 37 -6.75 -10.64 -1.38
CA ALA A 37 -5.34 -10.71 -1.01
C ALA A 37 -4.42 -10.19 -2.12
N ALA A 38 -4.72 -10.51 -3.38
CA ALA A 38 -3.97 -10.03 -4.54
C ALA A 38 -4.14 -8.51 -4.74
N ASP A 39 -5.35 -7.98 -4.58
CA ASP A 39 -5.63 -6.54 -4.66
C ASP A 39 -4.90 -5.78 -3.56
N TRP A 40 -4.89 -6.29 -2.32
CA TRP A 40 -4.12 -5.71 -1.22
C TRP A 40 -2.61 -5.78 -1.46
N ALA A 41 -2.08 -6.90 -1.96
CA ALA A 41 -0.66 -7.02 -2.29
C ALA A 41 -0.25 -6.06 -3.43
N THR A 42 -1.13 -5.82 -4.39
CA THR A 42 -0.86 -4.93 -5.53
C THR A 42 -1.01 -3.46 -5.14
N THR A 43 -2.07 -3.09 -4.43
CA THR A 43 -2.24 -1.72 -3.90
C THR A 43 -1.19 -1.36 -2.85
N SER A 44 -0.81 -2.31 -1.99
CA SER A 44 0.30 -2.12 -1.05
C SER A 44 1.63 -1.87 -1.75
N GLN A 45 1.86 -2.44 -2.93
CA GLN A 45 3.07 -2.19 -3.72
C GLN A 45 3.01 -0.82 -4.42
N ASP A 46 1.90 -0.47 -5.05
CA ASP A 46 1.72 0.85 -5.70
C ASP A 46 1.86 2.01 -4.69
N GLU A 47 1.34 1.84 -3.47
CA GLU A 47 1.46 2.80 -2.37
C GLU A 47 2.91 2.89 -1.87
N ALA A 48 3.61 1.74 -1.78
CA ALA A 48 5.00 1.67 -1.38
C ALA A 48 5.93 2.36 -2.40
N ASP A 49 5.74 2.12 -3.70
CA ASP A 49 6.55 2.73 -4.77
C ASP A 49 6.36 4.23 -4.84
N ARG A 50 5.12 4.71 -4.68
CA ARG A 50 4.83 6.16 -4.62
C ARG A 50 5.49 6.81 -3.41
N ASN A 51 5.45 6.14 -2.26
CA ASN A 51 6.11 6.62 -1.05
C ASN A 51 7.63 6.60 -1.18
N TYR A 52 8.21 5.55 -1.76
CA TYR A 52 9.64 5.44 -2.01
C TYR A 52 10.11 6.56 -2.93
N GLY A 53 9.45 6.78 -4.06
CA GLY A 53 9.78 7.88 -4.97
C GLY A 53 9.67 9.26 -4.30
N ARG A 54 8.70 9.47 -3.40
CA ARG A 54 8.63 10.70 -2.59
C ARG A 54 9.82 10.84 -1.63
N ARG A 55 10.19 9.77 -0.93
CA ARG A 55 11.34 9.78 -0.01
C ARG A 55 12.65 10.07 -0.74
N MET A 56 12.88 9.46 -1.90
CA MET A 56 14.07 9.72 -2.72
C MET A 56 14.19 11.18 -3.14
N ARG A 57 13.10 11.78 -3.67
CA ARG A 57 13.11 13.21 -4.02
C ARG A 57 13.35 14.12 -2.81
N GLN A 58 12.82 13.76 -1.64
CA GLN A 58 13.04 14.52 -0.41
C GLN A 58 14.49 14.43 0.08
N ALA A 59 15.08 13.24 0.01
CA ALA A 59 16.49 13.00 0.33
C ALA A 59 17.40 13.82 -0.59
N GLU A 60 17.20 13.75 -1.90
CA GLU A 60 17.97 14.54 -2.88
C GLU A 60 17.81 16.05 -2.65
N ALA A 61 16.58 16.52 -2.39
CA ALA A 61 16.33 17.93 -2.12
C ALA A 61 17.01 18.39 -0.82
N ARG A 62 17.10 17.52 0.19
CA ARG A 62 17.80 17.80 1.45
C ARG A 62 19.30 17.90 1.21
N GLU A 63 19.91 16.91 0.54
CA GLU A 63 21.33 16.97 0.20
C GLU A 63 21.64 18.23 -0.61
N GLY A 64 20.83 18.53 -1.63
CA GLY A 64 21.01 19.74 -2.45
C GLY A 64 20.97 21.03 -1.65
N ARG A 65 20.10 21.13 -0.63
CA ARG A 65 20.06 22.28 0.28
C ARG A 65 21.31 22.37 1.15
N GLU A 66 21.68 21.28 1.82
CA GLU A 66 22.85 21.25 2.70
C GLU A 66 24.16 21.55 1.94
N ARG A 67 24.32 21.00 0.74
CA ARG A 67 25.44 21.28 -0.18
C ARG A 67 25.50 22.77 -0.55
N ARG A 68 24.37 23.35 -0.96
CA ARG A 68 24.29 24.77 -1.32
C ARG A 68 24.65 25.66 -0.13
N ASP A 69 24.17 25.32 1.06
CA ASP A 69 24.45 26.12 2.25
C ASP A 69 25.90 25.99 2.71
N TRP A 70 26.50 24.79 2.60
CA TRP A 70 27.94 24.62 2.79
C TRP A 70 28.75 25.44 1.78
N GLN A 71 28.39 25.39 0.49
CA GLN A 71 29.07 26.20 -0.53
C GLN A 71 28.96 27.70 -0.25
N LYS A 72 27.79 28.19 0.19
CA LYS A 72 27.60 29.59 0.59
C LYS A 72 28.48 29.96 1.79
N ARG A 73 28.58 29.08 2.80
CA ARG A 73 29.45 29.30 3.96
C ARG A 73 30.92 29.36 3.55
N CYS A 74 31.39 28.40 2.76
CA CYS A 74 32.74 28.37 2.23
C CYS A 74 33.07 29.56 1.33
N ARG A 75 32.08 30.09 0.58
CA ARG A 75 32.25 31.31 -0.21
C ARG A 75 32.42 32.55 0.66
N LYS A 76 31.78 32.59 1.85
CA LYS A 76 31.90 33.70 2.80
C LYS A 76 33.18 33.63 3.62
N ASP A 77 33.61 32.43 3.99
CA ASP A 77 34.85 32.17 4.71
C ASP A 77 35.63 31.02 4.04
N PRO A 78 36.51 31.36 3.07
CA PRO A 78 37.33 30.37 2.38
C PRO A 78 38.40 29.74 3.28
N GLN A 79 38.84 30.45 4.32
CA GLN A 79 39.96 30.02 5.17
C GLN A 79 39.52 28.95 6.17
N GLY A 80 38.26 29.02 6.63
CA GLY A 80 37.60 28.02 7.45
C GLY A 80 36.89 26.90 6.68
N CYS A 81 37.00 26.85 5.35
CA CYS A 81 36.29 25.86 4.54
C CYS A 81 37.00 24.48 4.58
N GLY A 82 36.50 23.57 5.41
CA GLY A 82 36.87 22.15 5.40
C GLY A 82 36.06 21.31 4.40
N SER A 83 36.30 20.00 4.34
CA SER A 83 35.52 19.08 3.48
C SER A 83 34.04 19.04 3.87
N TYR A 84 33.15 18.82 2.89
CA TYR A 84 31.73 18.60 3.16
C TYR A 84 31.50 17.26 3.87
N ASP A 85 30.98 17.31 5.10
CA ASP A 85 30.60 16.16 5.94
C ASP A 85 29.08 16.14 6.22
N GLY A 86 28.29 16.68 5.30
CA GLY A 86 26.82 16.74 5.42
C GLY A 86 26.10 15.51 4.86
N TYR A 87 24.78 15.57 4.84
CA TYR A 87 23.94 14.46 4.37
C TYR A 87 24.21 14.11 2.89
N VAL A 88 24.21 12.80 2.58
CA VAL A 88 24.38 12.23 1.24
C VAL A 88 23.24 11.25 0.96
N ALA A 89 22.35 11.59 0.02
CA ALA A 89 21.16 10.80 -0.27
C ALA A 89 21.50 9.38 -0.76
N ALA A 90 22.62 9.22 -1.49
CA ALA A 90 23.09 7.94 -2.00
C ALA A 90 23.64 6.96 -0.94
N GLN A 91 23.92 7.42 0.29
CA GLN A 91 24.31 6.54 1.41
C GLN A 91 23.09 6.09 2.21
N ASP A 92 22.08 6.95 2.34
CA ASP A 92 20.85 6.66 3.08
C ASP A 92 19.98 5.61 2.37
N GLY A 93 19.94 5.63 1.04
CA GLY A 93 19.18 4.65 0.23
C GLY A 93 19.80 3.24 0.15
N ARG A 94 20.99 3.00 0.72
CA ARG A 94 21.68 1.69 0.66
C ARG A 94 21.47 0.81 1.90
N VAL A 95 20.71 1.26 2.89
CA VAL A 95 20.57 0.59 4.21
C VAL A 95 19.27 -0.24 4.33
N HIS A 96 18.58 -0.52 3.22
CA HIS A 96 17.35 -1.31 3.20
C HIS A 96 17.41 -2.45 2.20
#